data_AF-A0A7S7NPG2-F1
#
_entry.id   AF-A0A7S7NPG2-F1
#
_cell.length_a   1.000
_cell.length_b   1.000
_cell.length_c   1.000
_cell.angle_alpha   90.00
_cell.angle_beta   90.00
_cell.angle_gamma   90.00
#
_symmetry.space_group_name_H-M   'P 1'
#
loop_
_entity.id
_entity.type
_entity.pdbx_description
1 polymer ?
#
loop_
_entity_poly.entity_id
_entity_poly.type
_entity_poly.pdbx_seq_one_letter_code
_entity_poly.pdbx_strand_id
1 'polypeptide(L)'
;MARILPLLLFSAALACAQQAEPPKEKAQPPFAEPEEEDASAKPKKEYVFNPLQAETEIKTGKFYMKRGKWKAATLRFEEALLWNGQAAEAYLLLGEAREKMGESAAAKSAYEKYLQVAPDTKEAPEVKKRLAKLPQGTQAKK
;
A
#
# COMPACT_ATOMS: atom_id res chain seq x y z
N MET A 1 57.43 43.84 26.86
CA MET A 1 57.81 44.08 25.46
C MET A 1 58.44 42.78 24.96
N ALA A 2 57.70 41.85 24.35
CA ALA A 2 57.08 41.89 23.01
C ALA A 2 58.06 41.48 21.89
N ARG A 3 57.71 40.35 21.23
CA ARG A 3 57.85 40.00 19.80
C ARG A 3 59.28 39.69 19.29
N ILE A 4 59.65 38.45 18.89
CA ILE A 4 59.13 37.47 17.90
C ILE A 4 59.51 37.81 16.43
N LEU A 5 60.51 37.05 15.92
CA LEU A 5 60.71 36.44 14.57
C LEU A 5 60.79 37.35 13.30
N PRO A 6 61.18 36.87 12.07
CA PRO A 6 61.66 35.54 11.64
C PRO A 6 62.71 35.49 10.48
N LEU A 7 63.04 34.24 10.10
CA LEU A 7 63.17 33.70 8.74
C LEU A 7 64.45 33.96 7.91
N LEU A 8 65.16 32.88 7.59
CA LEU A 8 65.24 32.33 6.22
C LEU A 8 66.12 31.08 6.19
N LEU A 9 65.51 29.90 6.06
CA LEU A 9 66.13 28.67 5.55
C LEU A 9 65.05 27.93 4.73
N PHE A 10 65.10 28.01 3.41
CA PHE A 10 65.76 27.07 2.49
C PHE A 10 65.18 25.64 2.52
N SER A 11 64.22 25.45 1.62
CA SER A 11 64.00 24.32 0.69
C SER A 11 64.35 22.87 1.11
N ALA A 12 63.30 22.06 1.02
CA ALA A 12 63.20 20.80 0.25
C ALA A 12 64.06 19.57 0.61
N ALA A 13 63.38 18.50 1.08
CA ALA A 13 63.60 17.08 0.77
C ALA A 13 62.53 16.27 1.53
N LEU A 14 61.50 15.72 0.88
CA LEU A 14 61.42 14.38 0.30
C LEU A 14 61.61 13.22 1.30
N ALA A 15 60.61 12.34 1.31
CA ALA A 15 60.61 10.95 1.77
C ALA A 15 60.70 10.66 3.28
N CYS A 16 59.57 10.31 3.89
CA CYS A 16 59.14 8.91 3.95
C CYS A 16 57.76 8.84 4.60
N ALA A 17 56.87 8.11 3.94
CA ALA A 17 55.67 7.60 4.55
C ALA A 17 56.06 6.77 5.77
N GLN A 18 55.56 7.15 6.95
CA GLN A 18 55.33 6.17 8.00
C GLN A 18 54.02 6.51 8.68
N GLN A 19 52.98 5.91 8.11
CA GLN A 19 51.68 5.75 8.71
C GLN A 19 51.90 5.05 10.07
N ALA A 20 51.50 5.69 11.16
CA ALA A 20 51.22 4.98 12.39
C ALA A 20 49.87 4.27 12.17
N GLU A 21 49.88 2.94 12.06
CA GLU A 21 48.66 2.13 12.02
C GLU A 21 47.91 2.28 13.36
N PRO A 22 46.60 2.60 13.37
CA PRO A 22 45.79 2.42 14.56
C PRO A 22 45.59 0.91 14.85
N PRO A 23 45.34 0.54 16.11
CA PRO A 23 45.39 -0.85 16.57
C PRO A 23 44.34 -1.73 15.88
N LYS A 24 44.76 -2.91 15.45
CA LYS A 24 43.88 -4.01 15.05
C LYS A 24 43.05 -4.46 16.25
N GLU A 25 41.81 -3.99 16.36
CA GLU A 25 40.87 -4.49 17.36
C GLU A 25 39.55 -4.93 16.72
N LYS A 26 39.38 -6.27 16.74
CA LYS A 26 38.17 -7.08 16.59
C LYS A 26 37.49 -7.04 15.21
N ALA A 27 37.83 -8.07 14.42
CA ALA A 27 37.04 -8.52 13.29
C ALA A 27 35.61 -8.82 13.75
N GLN A 28 34.70 -7.91 13.42
CA GLN A 28 33.29 -8.24 13.28
C GLN A 28 33.19 -9.18 12.06
N PRO A 29 32.40 -10.27 12.10
CA PRO A 29 32.10 -11.02 10.88
C PRO A 29 31.56 -10.01 9.87
N PRO A 30 31.90 -10.13 8.56
CA PRO A 30 31.37 -9.23 7.56
C PRO A 30 29.86 -9.27 7.71
N PHE A 31 29.28 -8.12 8.08
CA PHE A 31 27.85 -7.92 7.94
C PHE A 31 27.64 -8.02 6.44
N ALA A 32 27.26 -9.21 5.98
CA ALA A 32 26.77 -9.39 4.65
C ALA A 32 25.61 -8.41 4.54
N GLU A 33 25.85 -7.33 3.79
CA GLU A 33 24.77 -6.48 3.31
C GLU A 33 23.74 -7.46 2.75
N PRO A 34 22.49 -7.49 3.26
CA PRO A 34 21.46 -8.30 2.65
C PRO A 34 21.46 -7.90 1.18
N GLU A 35 21.73 -8.89 0.32
CA GLU A 35 21.70 -8.74 -1.12
C GLU A 35 20.52 -7.84 -1.45
N GLU A 36 20.77 -6.76 -2.18
CA GLU A 36 19.77 -5.79 -2.65
C GLU A 36 18.62 -6.57 -3.32
N GLU A 37 17.64 -6.99 -2.52
CA GLU A 37 16.40 -7.60 -2.98
C GLU A 37 15.70 -6.48 -3.74
N ASP A 38 15.79 -6.56 -5.06
CA ASP A 38 15.02 -5.85 -6.05
C ASP A 38 13.84 -5.10 -5.43
N ALA A 39 14.04 -3.79 -5.18
CA ALA A 39 13.08 -2.90 -4.52
C ALA A 39 11.74 -2.76 -5.29
N SER A 40 11.54 -3.51 -6.37
CA SER A 40 10.27 -3.63 -7.10
C SER A 40 9.44 -4.86 -6.69
N ALA A 41 9.99 -5.82 -5.94
CA ALA A 41 9.27 -6.98 -5.44
C ALA A 41 8.41 -6.60 -4.22
N LYS A 42 7.23 -6.01 -4.46
CA LYS A 42 6.19 -5.90 -3.43
C LYS A 42 6.01 -7.31 -2.83
N PRO A 43 6.10 -7.50 -1.50
CA PRO A 43 5.88 -8.80 -0.90
C PRO A 43 4.49 -9.27 -1.34
N LYS A 44 4.43 -10.45 -1.98
CA LYS A 44 3.16 -11.08 -2.32
C LYS A 44 2.49 -11.41 -0.99
N LYS A 45 1.55 -10.57 -0.56
CA LYS A 45 0.69 -10.89 0.57
C LYS A 45 -0.05 -12.19 0.23
N GLU A 46 0.21 -13.21 1.02
CA GLU A 46 -0.56 -14.44 0.97
C GLU A 46 -1.83 -14.25 1.78
N TYR A 47 -2.98 -14.45 1.13
CA TYR A 47 -4.28 -14.27 1.76
C TYR A 47 -4.78 -15.63 2.24
N VAL A 48 -4.93 -15.74 3.56
CA VAL A 48 -5.59 -16.87 4.22
C VAL A 48 -6.94 -16.36 4.74
N PHE A 49 -7.97 -17.20 4.70
CA PHE A 49 -9.31 -16.84 5.15
C PHE A 49 -9.25 -16.24 6.57
N ASN A 50 -9.58 -14.95 6.68
CA ASN A 50 -9.55 -14.20 7.94
C ASN A 50 -10.70 -13.18 7.98
N PRO A 51 -11.85 -13.54 8.57
CA PRO A 51 -13.01 -12.65 8.62
C PRO A 51 -12.77 -11.41 9.50
N LEU A 52 -11.95 -11.48 10.55
CA LEU A 52 -11.63 -10.32 11.40
C LEU A 52 -10.78 -9.29 10.65
N GLN A 53 -9.83 -9.76 9.84
CA GLN A 53 -9.06 -8.87 8.97
C GLN A 53 -9.96 -8.25 7.90
N ALA A 54 -10.85 -9.03 7.29
CA ALA A 54 -11.83 -8.52 6.34
C ALA A 54 -12.72 -7.42 6.96
N GLU A 55 -13.23 -7.62 8.17
CA GLU A 55 -14.01 -6.60 8.88
C GLU A 55 -13.20 -5.33 9.18
N THR A 56 -11.91 -5.48 9.47
CA THR A 56 -11.01 -4.34 9.72
C THR A 56 -10.81 -3.50 8.45
N GLU A 57 -10.60 -4.16 7.31
CA GLU A 57 -10.53 -3.49 6.01
C GLU A 57 -11.87 -2.85 5.64
N ILE A 58 -13.01 -3.49 5.91
CA ILE A 58 -14.35 -2.89 5.72
C ILE A 58 -14.51 -1.61 6.57
N LYS A 59 -14.14 -1.64 7.86
CA LYS A 59 -14.19 -0.46 8.74
C LYS A 59 -13.34 0.68 8.17
N THR A 60 -12.16 0.35 7.64
CA THR A 60 -11.26 1.31 7.01
C THR A 60 -11.86 1.87 5.71
N GLY A 61 -12.48 1.03 4.88
CA GLY A 61 -13.19 1.46 3.67
C GLY A 61 -14.36 2.40 3.98
N LYS A 62 -15.17 2.07 5.00
CA LYS A 62 -16.25 2.96 5.49
C LYS A 62 -15.73 4.31 5.94
N PHE A 63 -14.57 4.35 6.60
CA PHE A 63 -13.93 5.61 6.98
C PHE A 63 -13.57 6.47 5.76
N TYR A 64 -13.04 5.86 4.69
CA TYR A 64 -12.77 6.58 3.44
C TYR A 64 -14.04 7.02 2.71
N MET A 65 -15.11 6.20 2.71
CA MET A 65 -16.42 6.60 2.15
C MET A 65 -16.97 7.84 2.85
N LYS A 66 -16.92 7.90 4.18
CA LYS A 66 -17.36 9.08 4.96
C LYS A 66 -16.61 10.37 4.59
N ARG A 67 -15.38 10.23 4.09
CA ARG A 67 -14.54 11.36 3.62
C ARG A 67 -14.67 11.63 2.12
N GLY A 68 -15.60 10.96 1.42
CA GLY A 68 -15.77 11.07 -0.03
C GLY A 68 -14.60 10.49 -0.85
N LYS A 69 -13.69 9.74 -0.22
CA LYS A 69 -12.53 9.12 -0.89
C LYS A 69 -12.91 7.75 -1.44
N TRP A 70 -13.79 7.74 -2.45
CA TRP A 70 -14.37 6.52 -3.02
C TRP A 70 -13.32 5.54 -3.52
N LYS A 71 -12.32 6.01 -4.26
CA LYS A 71 -11.22 5.16 -4.78
C LYS A 71 -10.38 4.51 -3.67
N ALA A 72 -10.19 5.19 -2.54
CA ALA A 72 -9.50 4.58 -1.41
C ALA A 72 -10.40 3.55 -0.70
N ALA A 73 -11.71 3.81 -0.66
CA ALA A 73 -12.67 2.87 -0.09
C ALA A 73 -12.77 1.58 -0.91
N THR A 74 -12.84 1.67 -2.25
CA THR A 74 -12.90 0.50 -3.14
C THR A 74 -11.71 -0.43 -2.92
N LEU A 75 -10.49 0.10 -2.84
CA LEU A 75 -9.29 -0.69 -2.56
C LEU A 75 -9.37 -1.44 -1.23
N ARG A 76 -9.95 -0.82 -0.20
CA ARG A 76 -10.13 -1.45 1.12
C ARG A 76 -11.19 -2.54 1.10
N PHE A 77 -12.28 -2.34 0.37
CA PHE A 77 -13.29 -3.39 0.22
C PHE A 77 -12.78 -4.54 -0.65
N GLU A 78 -11.97 -4.28 -1.67
CA GLU A 78 -11.29 -5.31 -2.46
C GLU A 78 -10.32 -6.11 -1.60
N GLU A 79 -9.49 -5.45 -0.77
CA GLU A 79 -8.63 -6.13 0.20
C GLU A 79 -9.45 -6.99 1.17
N ALA A 80 -10.58 -6.49 1.68
CA ALA A 80 -11.47 -7.26 2.54
C ALA A 80 -11.97 -8.55 1.88
N LEU A 81 -12.24 -8.50 0.56
CA LEU A 81 -12.68 -9.65 -0.23
C LEU A 81 -11.55 -10.65 -0.50
N LEU A 82 -10.28 -10.21 -0.47
CA LEU A 82 -9.13 -11.13 -0.53
C LEU A 82 -9.01 -11.92 0.79
N TRP A 83 -9.29 -11.30 1.93
CA TRP A 83 -9.32 -11.96 3.24
C TRP A 83 -10.56 -12.83 3.46
N ASN A 84 -11.72 -12.39 2.95
CA ASN A 84 -12.98 -13.14 3.00
C ASN A 84 -13.82 -12.87 1.74
N GLY A 85 -13.74 -13.79 0.78
CA GLY A 85 -14.49 -13.72 -0.47
C GLY A 85 -16.02 -13.85 -0.33
N GLN A 86 -16.53 -14.15 0.87
CA GLN A 86 -17.96 -14.21 1.18
C GLN A 86 -18.43 -13.05 2.07
N ALA A 87 -17.61 -12.00 2.23
CA ALA A 87 -18.02 -10.81 2.95
C ALA A 87 -19.08 -10.01 2.16
N ALA A 88 -20.36 -10.33 2.39
CA ALA A 88 -21.47 -9.65 1.72
C ALA A 88 -21.43 -8.13 1.89
N GLU A 89 -21.15 -7.65 3.11
CA GLU A 89 -21.04 -6.21 3.37
C GLU A 89 -19.95 -5.53 2.52
N ALA A 90 -18.83 -6.20 2.26
CA ALA A 90 -17.77 -5.66 1.40
C ALA A 90 -18.27 -5.49 -0.05
N TYR A 91 -19.00 -6.48 -0.59
CA TYR A 91 -19.60 -6.36 -1.94
C TYR A 91 -20.62 -5.24 -2.03
N LEU A 92 -21.48 -5.07 -1.02
CA LEU A 92 -22.46 -3.98 -0.98
C LEU A 92 -21.75 -2.63 -1.06
N LEU A 93 -20.81 -2.37 -0.14
CA LEU A 93 -20.11 -1.10 -0.05
C LEU A 93 -19.19 -0.83 -1.24
N LEU A 94 -18.61 -1.88 -1.84
CA LEU A 94 -17.86 -1.77 -3.08
C LEU A 94 -18.76 -1.31 -4.23
N GLY A 95 -19.98 -1.85 -4.33
CA GLY A 95 -21.00 -1.40 -5.29
C GLY A 95 -21.36 0.08 -5.10
N GLU A 96 -21.62 0.49 -3.85
CA GLU A 96 -21.94 1.89 -3.54
C GLU A 96 -20.80 2.83 -3.88
N ALA A 97 -19.56 2.48 -3.52
CA ALA A 97 -18.39 3.30 -3.79
C ALA A 97 -18.13 3.44 -5.31
N ARG A 98 -18.26 2.35 -6.08
CA ARG A 98 -18.11 2.36 -7.54
C ARG A 98 -19.23 3.13 -8.24
N GLU A 99 -20.46 3.04 -7.74
CA GLU A 99 -21.57 3.86 -8.21
C GLU A 99 -21.28 5.36 -8.02
N LYS A 100 -20.74 5.75 -6.85
CA LYS A 100 -20.31 7.14 -6.59
C LYS A 100 -19.17 7.61 -7.49
N MET A 101 -18.36 6.69 -8.01
CA MET A 101 -17.31 6.98 -8.98
C MET A 101 -17.80 7.02 -10.42
N GLY A 102 -19.06 6.67 -10.69
CA GLY A 102 -19.60 6.55 -12.05
C GLY A 102 -19.23 5.25 -12.76
N GLU A 103 -18.56 4.32 -12.08
CA GLU A 103 -18.11 3.03 -12.62
C GLU A 103 -19.27 2.02 -12.66
N SER A 104 -20.29 2.33 -13.46
CA SER A 104 -21.58 1.62 -13.45
C SER A 104 -21.45 0.12 -13.70
N ALA A 105 -20.59 -0.31 -14.62
CA ALA A 105 -20.36 -1.73 -14.89
C ALA A 105 -19.75 -2.47 -13.68
N ALA A 106 -18.76 -1.86 -13.04
CA ALA A 106 -18.08 -2.43 -11.88
C ALA A 106 -18.98 -2.42 -10.63
N ALA A 107 -19.85 -1.41 -10.50
CA ALA A 107 -20.87 -1.33 -9.45
C ALA A 107 -21.92 -2.45 -9.61
N LYS A 108 -22.40 -2.70 -10.85
CA LYS A 108 -23.33 -3.79 -11.14
C LYS A 108 -22.77 -5.14 -10.71
N SER A 109 -21.55 -5.45 -11.11
CA SER A 109 -20.90 -6.70 -10.75
C SER A 109 -20.80 -6.89 -9.23
N ALA A 110 -20.47 -5.83 -8.48
CA ALA A 110 -20.41 -5.90 -7.02
C ALA A 110 -21.80 -6.13 -6.38
N TYR A 111 -22.84 -5.42 -6.85
CA TYR A 111 -24.20 -5.61 -6.37
C TYR A 111 -24.79 -6.98 -6.72
N GLU A 112 -24.48 -7.53 -7.90
CA GLU A 112 -24.86 -8.89 -8.27
C GLU A 112 -24.20 -9.92 -7.35
N LYS A 113 -22.91 -9.75 -7.04
CA LYS A 113 -22.20 -10.60 -6.08
C LYS A 113 -22.78 -10.50 -4.68
N TYR A 114 -23.15 -9.29 -4.24
CA TYR A 114 -23.85 -9.11 -2.98
C TYR A 114 -25.13 -9.93 -2.91
N LEU A 115 -25.98 -9.85 -3.94
CA LEU A 115 -27.24 -10.60 -4.01
C LEU A 115 -27.05 -12.12 -4.13
N GLN A 116 -25.91 -12.57 -4.67
CA GLN A 116 -25.56 -14.00 -4.70
C GLN A 116 -25.16 -14.51 -3.31
N VAL A 117 -24.40 -13.72 -2.55
CA VAL A 117 -23.89 -14.13 -1.23
C VAL A 117 -24.94 -13.96 -0.14
N ALA A 118 -25.76 -12.91 -0.22
CA ALA A 118 -26.77 -12.59 0.79
C ALA A 118 -28.09 -12.14 0.12
N PRO A 119 -28.87 -13.08 -0.44
CA PRO A 119 -30.10 -12.77 -1.17
C PRO A 119 -31.24 -12.24 -0.28
N ASP A 120 -31.25 -12.63 1.00
CA ASP A 120 -32.35 -12.40 1.95
C ASP A 120 -31.97 -11.40 3.05
N THR A 121 -31.41 -10.26 2.64
CA THR A 121 -31.08 -9.16 3.55
C THR A 121 -32.08 -8.01 3.44
N LYS A 122 -32.09 -7.14 4.46
CA LYS A 122 -32.91 -5.92 4.44
C LYS A 122 -32.51 -4.95 3.31
N GLU A 123 -31.26 -4.99 2.87
CA GLU A 123 -30.74 -4.14 1.80
C GLU A 123 -30.97 -4.73 0.40
N ALA A 124 -31.19 -6.05 0.25
CA ALA A 124 -31.42 -6.71 -1.02
C ALA A 124 -32.46 -6.01 -1.93
N PRO A 125 -33.66 -5.60 -1.46
CA PRO A 125 -34.62 -4.89 -2.33
C PRO A 125 -34.09 -3.53 -2.81
N GLU A 126 -33.33 -2.81 -1.99
CA GLU A 126 -32.73 -1.53 -2.38
C GLU A 126 -31.60 -1.74 -3.39
N VAL A 127 -30.77 -2.77 -3.18
CA VAL A 127 -29.70 -3.13 -4.14
C VAL A 127 -30.27 -3.51 -5.50
N LYS A 128 -31.36 -4.29 -5.54
CA LYS A 128 -32.06 -4.64 -6.80
C LYS A 128 -32.57 -3.38 -7.53
N LYS A 129 -33.10 -2.40 -6.79
CA LYS A 129 -33.54 -1.12 -7.37
C LYS A 129 -32.36 -0.33 -7.95
N ARG A 130 -31.24 -0.24 -7.23
CA ARG A 130 -30.03 0.44 -7.72
C ARG A 130 -29.48 -0.25 -8.97
N LEU A 131 -29.40 -1.58 -8.95
CA LEU A 131 -28.94 -2.39 -10.08
C LEU A 131 -29.75 -2.12 -11.36
N ALA A 132 -31.09 -2.01 -11.22
CA ALA A 132 -31.99 -1.71 -12.34
C ALA A 132 -31.83 -0.27 -12.88
N LYS A 133 -31.46 0.69 -12.02
CA LYS A 133 -31.25 2.09 -12.40
C LYS A 133 -29.89 2.35 -13.04
N LEU A 134 -28.88 1.54 -12.72
CA LEU A 134 -27.55 1.69 -13.28
C LEU A 134 -27.60 1.49 -14.80
N PRO A 135 -27.00 2.39 -15.61
CA PRO A 135 -27.01 2.26 -17.06
C PRO A 135 -26.37 0.93 -17.46
N GLN A 136 -26.90 0.28 -18.50
CA GLN A 136 -26.18 -0.81 -19.15
C GLN A 136 -24.93 -0.18 -19.75
N GLY A 137 -23.77 -0.44 -19.13
CA GLY A 137 -22.55 0.26 -19.46
C GLY A 137 -22.26 0.12 -20.95
N THR A 138 -22.37 1.22 -21.69
CA THR A 138 -21.54 1.40 -22.88
C THR A 138 -20.11 1.38 -22.37
N GLN A 139 -19.38 0.33 -22.71
CA GLN A 139 -17.94 0.27 -22.58
C GLN A 139 -17.40 1.59 -23.16
N ALA A 140 -16.96 2.52 -22.31
CA ALA A 140 -16.22 3.69 -22.76
C ALA A 140 -14.88 3.14 -23.27
N LYS A 141 -14.88 2.82 -24.56
CA LYS A 141 -13.72 2.34 -25.31
C LYS A 141 -12.65 3.43 -25.27
N LYS A 142 -11.48 3.02 -24.76
CA LYS A 142 -10.11 3.51 -25.04
C LYS A 142 -9.86 5.01 -25.00
#